data_AF-A0A3M5LCY1-F1
#
_entry.id   AF-A0A3M5LCY1-F1
#
_cell.length_a   1.000
_cell.length_b   1.000
_cell.length_c   1.000
_cell.angle_alpha   90.00
_cell.angle_beta   90.00
_cell.angle_gamma   90.00
#
_symmetry.space_group_name_H-M   'P 1'
#
loop_
_entity.id
_entity.type
_entity.pdbx_description
1 polymer ?
#
loop_
_entity_poly.entity_id
_entity_poly.type
_entity_poly.pdbx_seq_one_letter_code
_entity_poly.pdbx_strand_id
1 'polypeptide(L)'
;MRFYPANLDALLVELSNLDETLALFESLQQMPIAGVEEIVPAARTLLVHFRPSAIGFDALATQIASRDIRGKAREAGKLIEIPVHYNGEDLADVARELDISVEEVIRRHTGSDYNVAFCGFAPGFAYLSGGAGFVVPRRSTPRTRIPAGAVALAGGFSGIYPQASPGGWQIIGVTTSTMWDLGRDEPALLQPGYRVRFQDAGPLPETRVQVAAPVRPQATTVSEDYLQIETPGLQTLFQDLGRPGRAGQGVSASGALDRGALRAANRAVGNDPATACLEILMGGLTFTCQGQTVVAITGAQVSVEVLTAEGRFMRLFLYRTAIRSASVPRLPACAIIWRFVAVSFMSRCS
;
A
#
# COMPACT_ATOMS: atom_id res chain seq x y z
N MET A 1 -6.32 17.25 -22.37
CA MET A 1 -6.06 17.08 -20.92
C MET A 1 -7.07 17.91 -20.14
N ARG A 2 -7.61 17.38 -19.04
CA ARG A 2 -8.42 18.13 -18.07
C ARG A 2 -7.77 18.02 -16.69
N PHE A 3 -7.86 19.07 -15.88
CA PHE A 3 -7.22 19.13 -14.57
C PHE A 3 -8.28 19.33 -13.49
N TYR A 4 -8.22 18.52 -12.44
CA TYR A 4 -9.14 18.61 -11.30
C TYR A 4 -8.35 18.65 -9.99
N PRO A 5 -8.75 19.48 -9.02
CA PRO A 5 -8.22 19.37 -7.66
C PRO A 5 -8.73 18.07 -7.03
N ALA A 6 -7.80 17.24 -6.55
CA ALA A 6 -8.13 16.03 -5.78
C ALA A 6 -7.99 16.28 -4.27
N ASN A 7 -7.03 17.12 -3.88
CA ASN A 7 -6.81 17.59 -2.52
C ASN A 7 -6.02 18.91 -2.54
N LEU A 8 -5.68 19.46 -1.36
CA LEU A 8 -4.82 20.64 -1.24
C LEU A 8 -3.42 20.44 -1.83
N ASP A 9 -2.93 19.19 -1.85
CA ASP A 9 -1.59 18.77 -2.27
C ASP A 9 -1.65 17.74 -3.42
N ALA A 10 -2.79 17.61 -4.10
CA ALA A 10 -2.99 16.61 -5.15
C ALA A 10 -3.83 17.14 -6.31
N LEU A 11 -3.33 16.92 -7.53
CA LEU A 11 -3.94 17.30 -8.80
C LEU A 11 -4.21 16.04 -9.63
N LEU A 12 -5.44 15.88 -10.14
CA LEU A 12 -5.82 14.80 -11.03
C LEU A 12 -5.83 15.30 -12.48
N VAL A 13 -5.01 14.69 -13.34
CA VAL A 13 -4.99 14.93 -14.78
C VAL A 13 -5.82 13.84 -15.46
N GLU A 14 -6.84 14.20 -16.23
CA GLU A 14 -7.60 13.28 -17.08
C GLU A 14 -7.15 13.43 -18.55
N LEU A 15 -6.90 12.29 -19.19
CA LEU A 15 -6.41 12.17 -20.57
C LEU A 15 -7.40 11.36 -21.42
N SER A 16 -7.21 11.36 -22.74
CA SER A 16 -8.18 10.78 -23.66
C SER A 16 -8.15 9.25 -23.65
N ASN A 17 -6.98 8.66 -23.43
CA ASN A 17 -6.76 7.21 -23.45
C ASN A 17 -5.53 6.81 -22.63
N LEU A 18 -5.27 5.51 -22.60
CA LEU A 18 -4.15 4.93 -21.87
C LEU A 18 -2.79 5.35 -22.45
N ASP A 19 -2.64 5.39 -23.77
CA ASP A 19 -1.37 5.74 -24.41
C ASP A 19 -0.93 7.16 -24.06
N GLU A 20 -1.85 8.13 -24.11
CA GLU A 20 -1.59 9.51 -23.67
C GLU A 20 -1.21 9.55 -22.18
N THR A 21 -1.88 8.75 -21.33
CA THR A 21 -1.62 8.70 -19.89
C THR A 21 -0.20 8.21 -19.60
N LEU A 22 0.23 7.15 -20.29
CA LEU A 22 1.56 6.57 -20.12
C LEU A 22 2.64 7.45 -20.72
N ALA A 23 2.38 8.10 -21.86
CA ALA A 23 3.30 9.07 -22.46
C ALA A 23 3.53 10.29 -21.55
N LEU A 24 2.46 10.80 -20.92
CA LEU A 24 2.59 11.89 -19.95
C LEU A 24 3.35 11.45 -18.70
N PHE A 25 3.04 10.27 -18.16
CA PHE A 25 3.75 9.71 -17.02
C PHE A 25 5.26 9.62 -17.27
N GLU A 26 5.65 9.04 -18.41
CA GLU A 26 7.05 8.90 -18.81
C GLU A 26 7.74 10.27 -18.98
N SER A 27 7.07 11.23 -19.62
CA SER A 27 7.59 12.59 -19.78
C SER A 27 7.87 13.28 -18.44
N LEU A 28 7.00 13.08 -17.45
CA LEU A 28 7.15 13.62 -16.10
C LEU A 28 8.23 12.88 -15.29
N GLN A 29 8.47 11.59 -15.57
CA GLN A 29 9.60 10.86 -14.97
C GLN A 29 10.94 11.28 -15.57
N GLN A 30 11.02 11.45 -16.89
CA GLN A 30 12.26 11.85 -17.58
C GLN A 30 12.68 13.29 -17.24
N MET A 31 11.71 14.19 -17.11
CA MET A 31 11.94 15.59 -16.75
C MET A 31 11.01 15.99 -15.60
N PRO A 32 11.39 15.70 -14.34
CA PRO A 32 10.59 16.00 -13.17
C PRO A 32 10.30 17.50 -13.02
N ILE A 33 9.10 17.82 -12.55
CA ILE A 33 8.72 19.19 -12.17
C ILE A 33 9.11 19.41 -10.71
N ALA A 34 9.86 20.48 -10.43
CA ALA A 34 10.20 20.83 -9.05
C ALA A 34 8.93 21.06 -8.22
N GLY A 35 8.86 20.40 -7.05
CA GLY A 35 7.70 20.46 -6.16
C GLY A 35 6.72 19.30 -6.32
N VAL A 36 6.79 18.52 -7.40
CA VAL A 36 6.07 17.24 -7.51
C VAL A 36 6.78 16.18 -6.65
N GLU A 37 6.02 15.45 -5.86
CA GLU A 37 6.53 14.42 -4.93
C GLU A 37 6.26 13.00 -5.42
N GLU A 38 5.07 12.76 -5.98
CA GLU A 38 4.66 11.43 -6.44
C GLU A 38 3.67 11.54 -7.60
N ILE A 39 3.76 10.62 -8.55
CA ILE A 39 2.85 10.52 -9.69
C ILE A 39 2.33 9.09 -9.76
N VAL A 40 1.01 8.93 -9.81
CA VAL A 40 0.34 7.62 -9.83
C VAL A 40 -0.48 7.49 -11.12
N PRO A 41 -0.06 6.64 -12.07
CA PRO A 41 -0.82 6.37 -13.30
C PRO A 41 -2.01 5.45 -13.05
N ALA A 42 -3.06 5.66 -13.85
CA ALA A 42 -4.20 4.76 -13.97
C ALA A 42 -4.63 4.67 -15.46
N ALA A 43 -5.82 4.15 -15.73
CA ALA A 43 -6.25 3.87 -17.11
C ALA A 43 -6.35 5.11 -18.02
N ARG A 44 -6.85 6.23 -17.51
CA ARG A 44 -7.01 7.49 -18.25
C ARG A 44 -6.69 8.74 -17.41
N THR A 45 -6.03 8.53 -16.27
CA THR A 45 -5.75 9.59 -15.31
C THR A 45 -4.36 9.45 -14.72
N LEU A 46 -3.75 10.59 -14.37
CA LEU A 46 -2.58 10.67 -13.49
C LEU A 46 -2.95 11.45 -12.24
N LEU A 47 -2.74 10.86 -11.07
CA LEU A 47 -2.76 11.59 -9.81
C LEU A 47 -1.35 12.11 -9.53
N VAL A 48 -1.22 13.43 -9.38
CA VAL A 48 0.06 14.12 -9.13
C VAL A 48 0.01 14.74 -7.75
N HIS A 49 0.81 14.21 -6.82
CA HIS A 49 1.03 14.80 -5.52
C HIS A 49 2.14 15.84 -5.61
N PHE A 50 1.93 17.00 -5.00
CA PHE A 50 2.86 18.12 -5.06
C PHE A 50 2.86 18.92 -3.75
N ARG A 51 3.95 19.63 -3.48
CA ARG A 51 4.06 20.54 -2.33
C ARG A 51 3.47 21.91 -2.67
N PRO A 52 2.37 22.33 -2.03
CA PRO A 52 1.77 23.63 -2.30
C PRO A 52 2.67 24.83 -1.96
N SER A 53 3.62 24.63 -1.04
CA SER A 53 4.64 25.65 -0.70
C SER A 53 5.74 25.80 -1.76
N ALA A 54 5.88 24.84 -2.68
CA ALA A 54 6.89 24.86 -3.74
C ALA A 54 6.28 25.23 -5.11
N ILE A 55 5.06 24.76 -5.40
CA ILE A 55 4.37 25.04 -6.67
C ILE A 55 2.86 25.12 -6.44
N GLY A 56 2.22 26.13 -7.03
CA GLY A 56 0.77 26.28 -7.01
C GLY A 56 0.07 25.42 -8.06
N PHE A 57 -1.21 25.13 -7.84
CA PHE A 57 -2.03 24.30 -8.73
C PHE A 57 -1.98 24.75 -10.20
N ASP A 58 -2.25 26.04 -10.47
CA ASP A 58 -2.32 26.57 -11.85
C ASP A 58 -0.97 26.52 -12.57
N ALA A 59 0.11 26.80 -11.84
CA ALA A 59 1.47 26.71 -12.37
C ALA A 59 1.84 25.26 -12.73
N LEU A 60 1.50 24.32 -11.85
CA LEU A 60 1.70 22.89 -12.10
C LEU A 60 0.88 22.41 -13.31
N ALA A 61 -0.42 22.74 -13.36
CA ALA A 61 -1.30 22.39 -14.47
C ALA A 61 -0.75 22.94 -15.80
N THR A 62 -0.27 24.18 -15.83
CA THR A 62 0.33 24.80 -17.02
C THR A 62 1.58 24.05 -17.48
N GLN A 63 2.48 23.70 -16.56
CA GLN A 63 3.70 22.94 -16.90
C GLN A 63 3.42 21.52 -17.37
N ILE A 64 2.37 20.88 -16.85
CA ILE A 64 1.93 19.56 -17.31
C ILE A 64 1.29 19.68 -18.70
N ALA A 65 0.44 20.69 -18.91
CA ALA A 65 -0.23 20.91 -20.19
C ALA A 65 0.74 21.23 -21.34
N SER A 66 1.91 21.80 -21.03
CA SER A 66 2.97 22.06 -22.03
C SER A 66 3.79 20.83 -22.42
N ARG A 67 3.55 19.66 -21.82
CA ARG A 67 4.29 18.44 -22.16
C ARG A 67 3.87 17.93 -23.54
N ASP A 68 4.86 17.66 -24.40
CA ASP A 68 4.61 16.93 -25.63
C ASP A 68 4.44 15.44 -25.33
N ILE A 69 3.24 14.95 -25.60
CA ILE A 69 2.82 13.56 -25.39
C ILE A 69 2.49 12.85 -26.71
N ARG A 70 2.77 13.48 -27.85
CA ARG A 70 2.48 12.91 -29.17
C ARG A 70 3.64 12.02 -29.64
N GLY A 71 3.32 10.78 -30.02
CA GLY A 71 4.15 10.01 -30.94
C GLY A 71 5.48 9.45 -30.40
N LYS A 72 5.69 9.36 -29.08
CA LYS A 72 6.84 8.60 -28.57
C LYS A 72 6.52 7.10 -28.55
N ALA A 73 7.17 6.34 -29.42
CA ALA A 73 7.28 4.90 -29.27
C ALA A 73 8.00 4.62 -27.95
N ARG A 74 7.35 3.92 -27.03
CA ARG A 74 7.93 3.51 -25.75
C ARG A 74 9.24 2.75 -25.99
N GLU A 75 10.30 3.12 -25.26
CA GLU A 75 11.41 2.20 -25.10
C GLU A 75 10.90 0.95 -24.37
N ALA A 76 11.20 -0.21 -24.96
CA ALA A 76 10.67 -1.46 -24.48
C ALA A 76 11.33 -1.81 -23.14
N GLY A 77 10.58 -1.68 -22.04
CA GLY A 77 11.03 -2.10 -20.72
C GLY A 77 11.31 -3.60 -20.64
N LYS A 78 11.86 -4.01 -19.48
CA LYS A 78 12.21 -5.40 -19.15
C LYS A 78 11.05 -6.34 -19.45
N LEU A 79 11.32 -7.42 -20.19
CA LEU A 79 10.35 -8.49 -20.45
C LEU A 79 10.41 -9.53 -19.33
N ILE A 80 9.28 -9.80 -18.71
CA ILE A 80 9.11 -10.81 -17.65
C ILE A 80 8.26 -11.95 -18.19
N GLU A 81 8.78 -13.17 -18.10
CA GLU A 81 8.05 -14.38 -18.50
C GLU A 81 7.32 -14.96 -17.30
N ILE A 82 6.02 -15.23 -17.45
CA ILE A 82 5.18 -15.71 -16.36
C ILE A 82 4.59 -17.07 -16.73
N PRO A 83 4.98 -18.17 -16.05
CA PRO A 83 4.36 -19.47 -16.24
C PRO A 83 2.93 -19.45 -15.72
N VAL A 84 1.98 -19.92 -16.51
CA VAL A 84 0.56 -19.99 -16.18
C VAL A 84 0.05 -21.39 -16.42
N HIS A 85 -0.61 -21.94 -15.42
CA HIS A 85 -1.40 -23.14 -15.56
C HIS A 85 -2.84 -22.72 -15.87
N TYR A 86 -3.31 -22.99 -17.08
CA TYR A 86 -4.64 -22.58 -17.57
C TYR A 86 -5.74 -23.52 -17.08
N ASN A 87 -5.98 -23.48 -15.77
CA ASN A 87 -7.03 -24.26 -15.09
C ASN A 87 -8.08 -23.36 -14.43
N GLY A 88 -8.17 -22.10 -14.84
CA GLY A 88 -9.06 -21.12 -14.23
C GLY A 88 -10.52 -21.52 -14.39
N GLU A 89 -11.31 -21.34 -13.32
CA GLU A 89 -12.73 -21.70 -13.29
C GLU A 89 -13.57 -20.95 -14.34
N ASP A 90 -13.13 -19.75 -14.77
CA ASP A 90 -13.84 -18.94 -15.76
C ASP A 90 -13.29 -19.13 -17.18
N LEU A 91 -12.25 -19.95 -17.39
CA LEU A 91 -11.59 -20.06 -18.70
C LEU A 91 -12.55 -20.48 -19.83
N ALA A 92 -13.43 -21.44 -19.56
CA ALA A 92 -14.45 -21.88 -20.52
C ALA A 92 -15.54 -20.81 -20.74
N ASP A 93 -15.86 -20.02 -19.71
CA ASP A 93 -16.81 -18.91 -19.83
C ASP A 93 -16.23 -17.77 -20.67
N VAL A 94 -14.97 -17.44 -20.46
CA VAL A 94 -14.21 -16.45 -21.26
C VAL A 94 -14.18 -16.86 -22.73
N ALA A 95 -13.89 -18.13 -23.02
CA ALA A 95 -13.87 -18.66 -24.38
C ALA A 95 -15.22 -18.46 -25.08
N ARG A 96 -16.32 -18.77 -24.37
CA ARG A 96 -17.69 -18.57 -24.88
C ARG A 96 -18.04 -17.10 -25.10
N GLU A 97 -17.67 -16.23 -24.16
CA GLU A 97 -17.91 -14.79 -24.25
C GLU A 97 -17.18 -14.15 -25.44
N LEU A 98 -16.00 -14.68 -25.78
CA LEU A 98 -15.18 -14.23 -26.90
C LEU A 98 -15.49 -14.93 -28.23
N ASP A 99 -16.43 -15.89 -28.25
CA ASP A 99 -16.77 -16.74 -29.39
C ASP A 99 -15.56 -17.46 -30.02
N ILE A 100 -14.69 -18.00 -29.15
CA ILE A 100 -13.50 -18.77 -29.55
C ILE A 100 -13.34 -20.02 -28.67
N SER A 101 -12.47 -20.94 -29.08
CA SER A 101 -12.17 -22.12 -28.26
C SER A 101 -11.26 -21.78 -27.07
N VAL A 102 -11.23 -22.65 -26.05
CA VAL A 102 -10.31 -22.50 -24.91
C VAL A 102 -8.86 -22.52 -25.38
N GLU A 103 -8.52 -23.40 -26.33
CA GLU A 103 -7.18 -23.47 -26.92
C GLU A 103 -6.79 -22.15 -27.60
N GLU A 104 -7.75 -21.48 -28.26
CA GLU A 104 -7.52 -20.18 -28.88
C GLU A 104 -7.35 -19.06 -27.84
N VAL A 105 -8.06 -19.11 -26.71
CA VAL A 105 -7.82 -18.19 -25.58
C VAL A 105 -6.39 -18.34 -25.09
N ILE A 106 -5.96 -19.58 -24.82
CA ILE A 106 -4.60 -19.89 -24.33
C ILE A 106 -3.55 -19.45 -25.35
N ARG A 107 -3.74 -19.79 -26.63
CA ARG A 107 -2.81 -19.44 -27.72
C ARG A 107 -2.65 -17.93 -27.87
N ARG A 108 -3.75 -17.16 -27.81
CA ARG A 108 -3.67 -15.69 -27.90
C ARG A 108 -3.05 -15.07 -26.65
N HIS A 109 -3.41 -15.57 -25.46
CA HIS A 109 -2.88 -15.08 -24.19
C HIS A 109 -1.38 -15.33 -24.04
N THR A 110 -0.88 -16.48 -24.53
CA THR A 110 0.56 -16.80 -24.50
C THR A 110 1.34 -16.20 -25.67
N GLY A 111 0.69 -16.00 -26.82
CA GLY A 111 1.33 -15.52 -28.05
C GLY A 111 1.55 -14.01 -28.14
N SER A 112 1.23 -13.25 -27.09
CA SER A 112 1.27 -11.78 -27.13
C SER A 112 2.06 -11.18 -25.97
N ASP A 113 2.78 -10.09 -26.25
CA ASP A 113 3.39 -9.27 -25.20
C ASP A 113 2.36 -8.31 -24.60
N TYR A 114 2.28 -8.31 -23.29
CA TYR A 114 1.46 -7.37 -22.53
C TYR A 114 2.33 -6.27 -21.98
N ASN A 115 1.81 -5.04 -21.94
CA ASN A 115 2.48 -3.93 -21.27
C ASN A 115 1.92 -3.76 -19.86
N VAL A 116 2.80 -3.66 -18.86
CA VAL A 116 2.41 -3.23 -17.52
C VAL A 116 2.03 -1.75 -17.59
N ALA A 117 0.73 -1.50 -17.64
CA ALA A 117 0.18 -0.16 -17.80
C ALA A 117 0.39 0.65 -16.51
N PHE A 118 -0.13 0.14 -15.41
CA PHE A 118 0.00 0.73 -14.09
C PHE A 118 -0.16 -0.35 -13.04
N CYS A 119 0.34 -0.09 -11.83
CA CYS A 119 0.10 -0.93 -10.67
C CYS A 119 -0.82 -0.18 -9.70
N GLY A 120 -1.64 -0.93 -8.97
CA GLY A 120 -2.68 -0.37 -8.12
C GLY A 120 -3.59 -1.48 -7.59
N PHE A 121 -4.64 -1.15 -6.84
CA PHE A 121 -5.52 -2.10 -6.13
C PHE A 121 -4.89 -2.79 -4.91
N ALA A 122 -3.72 -3.39 -5.06
CA ALA A 122 -2.97 -4.00 -3.96
C ALA A 122 -1.45 -3.98 -4.25
N PRO A 123 -0.58 -4.10 -3.23
CA PRO A 123 0.87 -4.20 -3.43
C PRO A 123 1.23 -5.30 -4.43
N GLY A 124 1.85 -4.91 -5.55
CA GLY A 124 2.28 -5.84 -6.60
C GLY A 124 1.20 -6.28 -7.59
N PHE A 125 -0.04 -5.75 -7.50
CA PHE A 125 -1.06 -6.00 -8.52
C PHE A 125 -0.82 -5.07 -9.72
N ALA A 126 -0.67 -5.67 -10.89
CA ALA A 126 -0.37 -4.98 -12.14
C ALA A 126 -1.53 -5.12 -13.14
N TYR A 127 -1.91 -4.00 -13.76
CA TYR A 127 -2.86 -3.97 -14.86
C TYR A 127 -2.09 -4.09 -16.17
N LEU A 128 -2.32 -5.19 -16.88
CA LEU A 128 -1.65 -5.54 -18.13
C LEU A 128 -2.54 -5.17 -19.31
N SER A 129 -2.04 -4.34 -20.20
CA SER A 129 -2.77 -3.83 -21.36
C SER A 129 -2.18 -4.35 -22.67
N GLY A 130 -2.94 -4.24 -23.76
CA GLY A 130 -2.55 -4.74 -25.07
C GLY A 130 -2.64 -6.27 -25.13
N GLY A 131 -1.55 -6.93 -25.52
CA GLY A 131 -1.50 -8.39 -25.63
C GLY A 131 -2.53 -8.93 -26.62
N ALA A 132 -3.30 -9.93 -26.19
CA ALA A 132 -4.30 -10.63 -27.00
C ALA A 132 -5.51 -9.78 -27.47
N GLY A 133 -5.65 -8.55 -26.98
CA GLY A 133 -6.78 -7.67 -27.34
C GLY A 133 -8.13 -8.15 -26.80
N PHE A 134 -8.14 -8.97 -25.74
CA PHE A 134 -9.38 -9.45 -25.12
C PHE A 134 -10.15 -8.30 -24.48
N VAL A 135 -11.47 -8.29 -24.70
CA VAL A 135 -12.41 -7.41 -24.00
C VAL A 135 -13.47 -8.29 -23.36
N VAL A 136 -13.34 -8.55 -22.05
CA VAL A 136 -14.23 -9.47 -21.33
C VAL A 136 -14.85 -8.76 -20.12
N PRO A 137 -16.17 -8.77 -19.93
CA PRO A 137 -16.78 -8.11 -18.78
C PRO A 137 -16.34 -8.72 -17.46
N ARG A 138 -16.38 -7.92 -16.39
CA ARG A 138 -16.30 -8.44 -15.02
C ARG A 138 -17.53 -9.29 -14.73
N ARG A 139 -17.39 -10.24 -13.81
CA ARG A 139 -18.54 -10.93 -13.21
C ARG A 139 -19.50 -9.92 -12.58
N SER A 140 -20.80 -10.18 -12.72
CA SER A 140 -21.86 -9.37 -12.12
C SER A 140 -21.80 -9.38 -10.59
N THR A 141 -21.48 -10.54 -10.00
CA THR A 141 -21.24 -10.69 -8.56
C THR A 141 -19.76 -11.00 -8.31
N PRO A 142 -19.02 -10.13 -7.59
CA PRO A 142 -17.62 -10.38 -7.27
C PRO A 142 -17.47 -11.54 -6.29
N ARG A 143 -16.37 -12.28 -6.41
CA ARG A 143 -15.96 -13.29 -5.43
C ARG A 143 -15.52 -12.60 -4.15
N THR A 144 -15.86 -13.21 -3.02
CA THR A 144 -15.36 -12.78 -1.71
C THR A 144 -13.86 -13.06 -1.55
N ARG A 145 -13.33 -14.03 -2.30
CA ARG A 145 -11.91 -14.42 -2.28
C ARG A 145 -11.46 -15.01 -3.61
N ILE A 146 -10.48 -14.37 -4.22
CA ILE A 146 -9.67 -14.88 -5.33
C ILE A 146 -8.31 -15.29 -4.74
N PRO A 147 -7.76 -16.47 -5.10
CA PRO A 147 -6.48 -16.93 -4.56
C PRO A 147 -5.30 -16.09 -5.08
N ALA A 148 -4.21 -16.04 -4.31
CA ALA A 148 -2.95 -15.47 -4.78
C ALA A 148 -2.43 -16.27 -5.99
N GLY A 149 -1.78 -15.58 -6.93
CA GLY A 149 -1.31 -16.13 -8.19
C GLY A 149 -2.39 -16.26 -9.27
N ALA A 150 -3.67 -15.98 -8.98
CA ALA A 150 -4.72 -16.05 -9.99
C ALA A 150 -4.44 -15.08 -11.15
N VAL A 151 -4.45 -15.60 -12.38
CA VAL A 151 -4.36 -14.83 -13.62
C VAL A 151 -5.76 -14.61 -14.14
N ALA A 152 -6.12 -13.36 -14.38
CA ALA A 152 -7.50 -12.99 -14.68
C ALA A 152 -7.63 -11.90 -15.73
N LEU A 153 -8.81 -11.84 -16.36
CA LEU A 153 -9.18 -10.87 -17.38
C LEU A 153 -10.36 -10.00 -16.93
N ALA A 154 -10.34 -8.71 -17.26
CA ALA A 154 -11.50 -7.83 -17.15
C ALA A 154 -11.34 -6.55 -18.00
N GLY A 155 -12.41 -6.18 -18.71
CA GLY A 155 -12.33 -5.16 -19.75
C GLY A 155 -11.21 -5.51 -20.73
N GLY A 156 -10.43 -4.51 -21.10
CA GLY A 156 -9.24 -4.65 -21.94
C GLY A 156 -7.95 -5.05 -21.21
N PHE A 157 -8.05 -5.61 -19.99
CA PHE A 157 -6.88 -5.88 -19.14
C PHE A 157 -6.74 -7.35 -18.76
N SER A 158 -5.48 -7.80 -18.68
CA SER A 158 -5.07 -8.97 -17.91
C SER A 158 -4.43 -8.53 -16.58
N GLY A 159 -4.38 -9.40 -15.58
CA GLY A 159 -3.86 -9.07 -14.26
C GLY A 159 -3.58 -10.31 -13.44
N ILE A 160 -2.70 -10.16 -12.45
CA ILE A 160 -2.29 -11.25 -11.56
C ILE A 160 -2.50 -10.81 -10.13
N TYR A 161 -3.27 -11.59 -9.37
CA TYR A 161 -3.54 -11.31 -7.97
C TYR A 161 -2.32 -11.65 -7.11
N PRO A 162 -1.62 -10.68 -6.49
CA PRO A 162 -0.41 -10.96 -5.72
C PRO A 162 -0.71 -11.61 -4.37
N GLN A 163 -1.92 -11.41 -3.86
CA GLN A 163 -2.41 -11.90 -2.57
C GLN A 163 -3.90 -12.23 -2.68
N ALA A 164 -4.41 -13.02 -1.74
CA ALA A 164 -5.83 -13.36 -1.72
C ALA A 164 -6.67 -12.11 -1.41
N SER A 165 -7.64 -11.82 -2.28
CA SER A 165 -8.49 -10.62 -2.16
C SER A 165 -9.84 -10.82 -2.85
N PRO A 166 -10.89 -10.07 -2.49
CA PRO A 166 -12.15 -10.10 -3.22
C PRO A 166 -11.97 -9.50 -4.63
N GLY A 167 -12.72 -9.99 -5.61
CA GLY A 167 -12.63 -9.47 -6.98
C GLY A 167 -13.63 -10.08 -7.95
N GLY A 168 -13.91 -9.37 -9.05
CA GLY A 168 -14.87 -9.77 -10.07
C GLY A 168 -14.25 -10.07 -11.43
N TRP A 169 -12.93 -10.25 -11.51
CA TRP A 169 -12.27 -10.57 -12.78
C TRP A 169 -12.46 -12.05 -13.11
N GLN A 170 -12.48 -12.36 -14.41
CA GLN A 170 -12.64 -13.73 -14.92
C GLN A 170 -11.30 -14.45 -14.81
N ILE A 171 -11.22 -15.50 -13.99
CA ILE A 171 -9.99 -16.25 -13.70
C ILE A 171 -9.75 -17.28 -14.81
N ILE A 172 -8.65 -17.14 -15.55
CA ILE A 172 -8.28 -18.01 -16.67
C ILE A 172 -7.17 -19.02 -16.32
N GLY A 173 -6.46 -18.80 -15.20
CA GLY A 173 -5.41 -19.70 -14.76
C GLY A 173 -4.75 -19.22 -13.46
N VAL A 174 -3.63 -19.85 -13.13
CA VAL A 174 -2.82 -19.50 -11.95
C VAL A 174 -1.33 -19.57 -12.28
N THR A 175 -0.56 -18.66 -11.71
CA THR A 175 0.90 -18.71 -11.72
C THR A 175 1.42 -19.08 -10.33
N THR A 176 2.51 -19.84 -10.29
CA THR A 176 3.29 -20.10 -9.06
C THR A 176 4.33 -18.99 -8.79
N SER A 177 4.44 -18.01 -9.69
CA SER A 177 5.34 -16.87 -9.53
C SER A 177 4.92 -16.02 -8.32
N THR A 178 5.89 -15.71 -7.46
CA THR A 178 5.66 -14.79 -6.34
C THR A 178 5.68 -13.35 -6.84
N MET A 179 4.51 -12.72 -6.90
CA MET A 179 4.34 -11.36 -7.48
C MET A 179 4.82 -10.23 -6.56
N TRP A 180 4.84 -10.46 -5.24
CA TRP A 180 5.27 -9.50 -4.23
C TRP A 180 6.17 -10.18 -3.20
N ASP A 181 7.38 -9.64 -3.01
CA ASP A 181 8.40 -10.21 -2.13
C ASP A 181 9.31 -9.12 -1.54
N LEU A 182 9.25 -8.90 -0.22
CA LEU A 182 10.06 -7.88 0.45
C LEU A 182 11.56 -8.22 0.51
N GLY A 183 11.95 -9.45 0.17
CA GLY A 183 13.36 -9.85 0.09
C GLY A 183 14.08 -9.44 -1.20
N ARG A 184 13.37 -8.84 -2.16
CA ARG A 184 13.93 -8.37 -3.45
C ARG A 184 14.26 -6.89 -3.42
N ASP A 185 15.22 -6.48 -4.26
CA ASP A 185 15.51 -5.07 -4.52
C ASP A 185 14.27 -4.31 -5.02
N GLU A 186 13.50 -4.96 -5.89
CA GLU A 186 12.17 -4.51 -6.33
C GLU A 186 11.09 -5.47 -5.80
N PRO A 187 10.32 -5.08 -4.77
CA PRO A 187 9.37 -5.99 -4.15
C PRO A 187 8.26 -6.47 -5.10
N ALA A 188 7.72 -5.58 -5.92
CA ALA A 188 6.81 -5.95 -6.99
C ALA A 188 7.59 -6.51 -8.19
N LEU A 189 7.24 -7.74 -8.60
CA LEU A 189 7.81 -8.39 -9.77
C LEU A 189 7.54 -7.61 -11.07
N LEU A 190 6.39 -6.92 -11.12
CA LEU A 190 5.93 -6.14 -12.25
C LEU A 190 5.89 -4.66 -11.90
N GLN A 191 6.58 -3.86 -12.71
CA GLN A 191 6.63 -2.40 -12.57
C GLN A 191 6.00 -1.74 -13.81
N PRO A 192 5.36 -0.57 -13.66
CA PRO A 192 4.90 0.21 -14.80
C PRO A 192 6.01 0.40 -15.84
N GLY A 193 5.70 0.13 -17.11
CA GLY A 193 6.66 0.17 -18.21
C GLY A 193 7.35 -1.17 -18.54
N TYR A 194 7.27 -2.19 -17.67
CA TYR A 194 7.72 -3.54 -18.01
C TYR A 194 6.76 -4.20 -19.02
N ARG A 195 7.24 -5.29 -19.63
CA ARG A 195 6.44 -6.18 -20.47
C ARG A 195 6.29 -7.54 -19.82
N VAL A 196 5.17 -8.20 -20.11
CA VAL A 196 4.87 -9.55 -19.64
C VAL A 196 4.58 -10.44 -20.84
N ARG A 197 5.20 -11.62 -20.85
CA ARG A 197 4.80 -12.71 -21.75
C ARG A 197 4.38 -13.91 -20.92
N PHE A 198 3.14 -14.35 -21.11
CA PHE A 198 2.66 -15.56 -20.45
C PHE A 198 3.13 -16.80 -21.19
N GLN A 199 3.47 -17.84 -20.44
CA GLN A 199 3.82 -19.15 -20.99
C GLN A 199 2.88 -20.20 -20.41
N ASP A 200 2.37 -21.09 -21.25
CA ASP A 200 1.62 -22.25 -20.76
C ASP A 200 2.59 -23.20 -20.05
N ALA A 201 2.40 -23.37 -18.75
CA ALA A 201 3.20 -24.24 -17.90
C ALA A 201 2.62 -25.66 -17.80
N GLY A 202 1.58 -25.97 -18.59
CA GLY A 202 0.88 -27.24 -18.56
C GLY A 202 0.04 -27.42 -17.29
N PRO A 203 -0.33 -28.66 -16.95
CA PRO A 203 -1.09 -28.96 -15.73
C PRO A 203 -0.35 -28.50 -14.47
N LEU A 204 -1.09 -28.01 -13.47
CA LEU A 204 -0.51 -27.75 -12.16
C LEU A 204 0.14 -29.02 -11.61
N PRO A 205 1.38 -28.96 -11.11
CA PRO A 205 1.93 -30.05 -10.34
C PRO A 205 1.01 -30.36 -9.16
N GLU A 206 0.74 -31.65 -8.91
CA GLU A 206 0.04 -32.10 -7.70
C GLU A 206 0.82 -31.65 -6.46
N THR A 207 0.51 -30.47 -5.95
CA THR A 207 1.22 -29.91 -4.81
C THR A 207 0.45 -30.31 -3.55
N ARG A 208 1.00 -31.25 -2.78
CA ARG A 208 0.59 -31.47 -1.39
C ARG A 208 0.79 -30.17 -0.64
N VAL A 209 -0.31 -29.54 -0.21
CA VAL A 209 -0.26 -28.34 0.62
C VAL A 209 0.41 -28.70 1.95
N GLN A 210 1.71 -28.41 2.06
CA GLN A 210 2.34 -28.30 3.37
C GLN A 210 1.98 -26.92 3.90
N VAL A 211 0.96 -26.88 4.75
CA VAL A 211 0.69 -25.70 5.56
C VAL A 211 1.84 -25.60 6.56
N ALA A 212 2.84 -24.77 6.25
CA ALA A 212 3.82 -24.37 7.25
C ALA A 212 3.05 -23.74 8.41
N ALA A 213 3.20 -24.31 9.61
CA ALA A 213 2.63 -23.73 10.81
C ALA A 213 3.12 -22.28 10.95
N PRO A 214 2.27 -21.34 11.41
CA PRO A 214 2.70 -19.96 11.62
C PRO A 214 3.92 -19.98 12.52
N VAL A 215 5.03 -19.41 12.03
CA VAL A 215 6.24 -19.21 12.83
C VAL A 215 5.84 -18.26 13.95
N ARG A 216 5.67 -18.79 15.16
CA ARG A 216 5.52 -17.96 16.35
C ARG A 216 6.81 -17.16 16.48
N PRO A 217 6.77 -15.82 16.46
CA PRO A 217 7.97 -15.04 16.73
C PRO A 217 8.51 -15.49 18.09
N GLN A 218 9.78 -15.92 18.10
CA GLN A 218 10.46 -16.27 19.34
C GLN A 218 10.52 -15.01 20.22
N ALA A 219 10.16 -15.16 21.48
CA ALA A 219 10.29 -14.09 22.46
C ALA A 219 11.74 -13.62 22.48
N THR A 220 11.99 -12.42 21.97
CA THR A 220 13.30 -11.79 22.04
C THR A 220 13.47 -11.35 23.48
N THR A 221 14.50 -11.85 24.16
CA THR A 221 14.88 -11.32 25.48
C THR A 221 15.41 -9.91 25.28
N VAL A 222 14.63 -8.91 25.66
CA VAL A 222 15.05 -7.50 25.62
C VAL A 222 15.80 -7.20 26.91
N SER A 223 17.07 -6.79 26.81
CA SER A 223 17.88 -6.38 27.97
C SER A 223 17.76 -4.90 28.32
N GLU A 224 17.08 -4.13 27.47
CA GLU A 224 16.87 -2.68 27.60
C GLU A 224 15.50 -2.37 28.22
N ASP A 225 15.28 -1.10 28.56
CA ASP A 225 13.97 -0.61 29.01
C ASP A 225 12.91 -0.81 27.90
N TYR A 226 11.71 -1.28 28.25
CA TYR A 226 10.65 -1.60 27.29
C TYR A 226 9.24 -1.28 27.79
N LEU A 227 8.28 -1.23 26.87
CA LEU A 227 6.85 -1.22 27.21
C LEU A 227 6.29 -2.63 27.09
N GLN A 228 5.70 -3.13 28.15
CA GLN A 228 4.94 -4.37 28.14
C GLN A 228 3.47 -4.06 27.85
N ILE A 229 2.98 -4.44 26.68
CA ILE A 229 1.56 -4.27 26.34
C ILE A 229 0.74 -5.35 27.06
N GLU A 230 -0.16 -4.92 27.94
CA GLU A 230 -1.06 -5.82 28.67
C GLU A 230 -2.36 -6.05 27.88
N THR A 231 -2.88 -5.02 27.23
CA THR A 231 -4.04 -5.11 26.34
C THR A 231 -3.90 -4.09 25.21
N PRO A 232 -3.96 -4.50 23.93
CA PRO A 232 -3.76 -3.58 22.80
C PRO A 232 -4.97 -2.68 22.49
N GLY A 233 -6.09 -2.82 23.20
CA GLY A 233 -7.34 -2.16 22.88
C GLY A 233 -7.99 -2.70 21.60
N LEU A 234 -8.82 -1.88 20.94
CA LEU A 234 -9.48 -2.27 19.68
C LEU A 234 -8.47 -2.44 18.54
N GLN A 235 -7.59 -1.45 18.38
CA GLN A 235 -6.49 -1.49 17.43
C GLN A 235 -5.40 -0.49 17.89
N THR A 236 -4.18 -1.00 18.03
CA THR A 236 -2.99 -0.19 18.28
C THR A 236 -1.93 -0.54 17.23
N LEU A 237 -1.41 0.46 16.54
CA LEU A 237 -0.46 0.31 15.43
C LEU A 237 0.79 1.13 15.70
N PHE A 238 1.95 0.66 15.24
CA PHE A 238 3.11 1.53 15.11
C PHE A 238 2.98 2.34 13.83
N GLN A 239 3.02 3.66 13.94
CA GLN A 239 2.88 4.59 12.83
C GLN A 239 3.97 5.66 12.87
N ASP A 240 4.67 5.82 11.76
CA ASP A 240 5.53 6.94 11.45
C ASP A 240 4.78 7.95 10.55
N LEU A 241 5.50 8.74 9.75
CA LEU A 241 4.89 9.66 8.77
C LEU A 241 4.36 8.96 7.51
N GLY A 242 4.56 7.65 7.39
CA GLY A 242 4.15 6.85 6.25
C GLY A 242 5.27 6.64 5.23
N ARG A 243 4.88 6.15 4.07
CA ARG A 243 5.76 5.72 2.97
C ARG A 243 5.36 6.36 1.63
N PRO A 244 5.48 7.71 1.50
CA PRO A 244 5.21 8.38 0.24
C PRO A 244 6.12 7.86 -0.87
N GLY A 245 5.67 7.95 -2.13
CA GLY A 245 6.43 7.49 -3.30
C GLY A 245 6.35 5.98 -3.56
N ARG A 246 5.50 5.25 -2.83
CA ARG A 246 5.30 3.80 -3.01
C ARG A 246 3.93 3.45 -3.62
N ALA A 247 3.06 4.43 -3.83
CA ALA A 247 1.70 4.21 -4.34
C ALA A 247 1.71 3.70 -5.78
N GLY A 248 2.72 4.05 -6.56
CA GLY A 248 2.95 3.49 -7.90
C GLY A 248 3.14 1.97 -7.95
N GLN A 249 3.36 1.30 -6.80
CA GLN A 249 3.43 -0.16 -6.67
C GLN A 249 2.19 -0.77 -5.99
N GLY A 250 1.16 0.04 -5.74
CA GLY A 250 -0.04 -0.36 -4.99
C GLY A 250 0.12 -0.36 -3.47
N VAL A 251 1.22 0.20 -2.95
CA VAL A 251 1.45 0.33 -1.50
C VAL A 251 0.82 1.63 -1.00
N SER A 252 -0.05 1.54 0.01
CA SER A 252 -0.66 2.74 0.60
C SER A 252 0.36 3.60 1.32
N ALA A 253 0.14 4.92 1.32
CA ALA A 253 0.99 5.88 2.03
C ALA A 253 1.07 5.59 3.53
N SER A 254 0.01 5.05 4.16
CA SER A 254 -0.04 4.70 5.59
C SER A 254 0.41 5.89 6.47
N GLY A 255 1.09 5.60 7.58
CA GLY A 255 1.50 6.59 8.57
C GLY A 255 0.37 7.02 9.50
N ALA A 256 0.74 7.87 10.43
CA ALA A 256 -0.14 8.46 11.41
C ALA A 256 -1.30 9.21 10.73
N LEU A 257 -2.52 8.91 11.16
CA LEU A 257 -3.70 9.60 10.65
C LEU A 257 -3.72 11.08 11.10
N ASP A 258 -3.34 11.34 12.35
CA ASP A 258 -3.05 12.71 12.83
C ASP A 258 -1.54 12.91 12.97
N ARG A 259 -0.93 13.36 11.87
CA ARG A 259 0.50 13.69 11.80
C ARG A 259 0.89 14.83 12.75
N GLY A 260 -0.04 15.72 13.09
CA GLY A 260 0.19 16.81 14.03
C GLY A 260 0.39 16.29 15.45
N ALA A 261 -0.49 15.39 15.88
CA ALA A 261 -0.41 14.69 17.16
C ALA A 261 0.87 13.84 17.25
N LEU A 262 1.17 13.01 16.24
CA LEU A 262 2.41 12.23 16.18
C LEU A 262 3.65 13.11 16.47
N ARG A 263 3.79 14.20 15.71
CA ARG A 263 4.92 15.12 15.84
C ARG A 263 4.94 15.82 17.21
N ALA A 264 3.78 16.16 17.76
CA ALA A 264 3.67 16.76 19.08
C ALA A 264 4.11 15.79 20.18
N ALA A 265 3.71 14.52 20.08
CA ALA A 265 4.11 13.48 21.02
C ALA A 265 5.62 13.27 21.01
N ASN A 266 6.22 13.12 19.83
CA ASN A 266 7.67 12.98 19.68
C ASN A 266 8.44 14.17 20.26
N ARG A 267 8.04 15.41 19.90
CA ARG A 267 8.68 16.62 20.42
C ARG A 267 8.58 16.73 21.95
N ALA A 268 7.46 16.33 22.55
CA ALA A 268 7.26 16.39 23.99
C ALA A 268 8.21 15.46 24.78
N VAL A 269 8.75 14.42 24.13
CA VAL A 269 9.73 13.50 24.72
C VAL A 269 11.14 13.66 24.14
N GLY A 270 11.37 14.66 23.28
CA GLY A 270 12.67 14.95 22.68
C GLY A 270 13.06 14.07 21.49
N ASN A 271 12.14 13.29 20.93
CA ASN A 271 12.40 12.46 19.75
C ASN A 271 12.37 13.30 18.45
N ASP A 272 12.93 12.73 17.37
CA ASP A 272 12.69 13.25 16.02
C ASP A 272 11.16 13.28 15.75
N PRO A 273 10.60 14.38 15.21
CA PRO A 273 9.16 14.49 14.99
C PRO A 273 8.57 13.39 14.07
N ALA A 274 9.38 12.73 13.25
CA ALA A 274 8.98 11.66 12.34
C ALA A 274 9.09 10.25 12.94
N THR A 275 9.66 10.08 14.14
CA THR A 275 9.81 8.78 14.79
C THR A 275 8.47 8.06 14.94
N ALA A 276 8.46 6.74 14.70
CA ALA A 276 7.26 5.93 14.85
C ALA A 276 6.73 5.95 16.29
N CYS A 277 5.42 6.09 16.46
CA CYS A 277 4.73 6.05 17.75
C CYS A 277 3.60 5.01 17.72
N LEU A 278 3.05 4.69 18.89
CA LEU A 278 1.81 3.91 18.97
C LEU A 278 0.63 4.81 18.63
N GLU A 279 -0.10 4.51 17.56
CA GLU A 279 -1.41 5.07 17.22
C GLU A 279 -2.50 4.14 17.75
N ILE A 280 -3.47 4.69 18.49
CA ILE A 280 -4.51 3.95 19.19
C ILE A 280 -5.87 4.38 18.66
N LEU A 281 -6.61 3.43 18.10
CA LEU A 281 -7.98 3.61 17.66
C LEU A 281 -8.94 3.33 18.83
N MET A 282 -9.83 4.29 19.13
CA MET A 282 -10.90 4.20 20.16
C MET A 282 -10.47 3.93 21.62
N GLY A 283 -9.17 3.74 21.91
CA GLY A 283 -8.64 3.54 23.26
C GLY A 283 -8.53 2.07 23.67
N GLY A 284 -8.49 1.81 24.98
CA GLY A 284 -8.39 0.46 25.54
C GLY A 284 -6.96 -0.10 25.62
N LEU A 285 -5.96 0.67 25.16
CA LEU A 285 -4.56 0.32 25.38
C LEU A 285 -4.22 0.39 26.87
N THR A 286 -3.63 -0.68 27.39
CA THR A 286 -3.00 -0.75 28.71
C THR A 286 -1.60 -1.33 28.57
N PHE A 287 -0.64 -0.72 29.27
CA PHE A 287 0.75 -1.17 29.23
C PHE A 287 1.47 -0.86 30.54
N THR A 288 2.57 -1.55 30.76
CA THR A 288 3.48 -1.34 31.88
C THR A 288 4.83 -0.88 31.35
N CYS A 289 5.40 0.19 31.90
CA CYS A 289 6.77 0.60 31.58
C CYS A 289 7.76 -0.21 32.42
N GLN A 290 8.65 -0.95 31.77
CA GLN A 290 9.76 -1.67 32.38
C GLN A 290 11.03 -0.83 32.19
N GLY A 291 11.38 -0.04 33.21
CA GLY A 291 12.51 0.90 33.15
C GLY A 291 12.15 2.36 33.41
N GLN A 292 13.10 3.27 33.16
CA GLN A 292 12.90 4.72 33.31
C GLN A 292 12.49 5.35 31.98
N THR A 293 11.20 5.63 31.87
CA THR A 293 10.58 6.04 30.61
C THR A 293 9.87 7.36 30.75
N VAL A 294 10.01 8.25 29.76
CA VAL A 294 9.15 9.42 29.58
C VAL A 294 8.13 9.12 28.49
N VAL A 295 6.86 9.31 28.81
CA VAL A 295 5.75 9.06 27.88
C VAL A 295 5.00 10.36 27.62
N ALA A 296 4.75 10.66 26.35
CA ALA A 296 3.82 11.71 25.94
C ALA A 296 2.63 11.11 25.22
N ILE A 297 1.45 11.57 25.60
CA ILE A 297 0.18 11.18 24.98
C ILE A 297 -0.42 12.44 24.35
N THR A 298 -0.81 12.34 23.09
CA THR A 298 -1.42 13.43 22.31
C THR A 298 -2.57 12.91 21.43
N GLY A 299 -3.23 13.80 20.68
CA GLY A 299 -4.39 13.48 19.85
C GLY A 299 -5.71 13.79 20.57
N ALA A 300 -6.70 12.90 20.44
CA ALA A 300 -8.04 13.09 20.98
C ALA A 300 -8.09 13.33 22.50
N GLN A 301 -8.93 14.27 22.95
CA GLN A 301 -9.13 14.63 24.36
C GLN A 301 -9.76 13.52 25.20
N VAL A 302 -8.95 12.83 25.99
CA VAL A 302 -9.36 11.71 26.86
C VAL A 302 -8.58 11.71 28.17
N SER A 303 -9.16 11.13 29.21
CA SER A 303 -8.46 10.90 30.46
C SER A 303 -7.45 9.77 30.29
N VAL A 304 -6.23 9.98 30.79
CA VAL A 304 -5.23 8.93 30.97
C VAL A 304 -5.19 8.61 32.45
N GLU A 305 -5.30 7.35 32.80
CA GLU A 305 -5.16 6.87 34.17
C GLU A 305 -3.76 6.28 34.31
N VAL A 306 -3.04 6.56 35.39
CA VAL A 306 -1.68 6.07 35.62
C VAL A 306 -1.60 5.53 37.03
N LEU A 307 -1.23 4.27 37.18
CA LEU A 307 -0.90 3.66 38.48
C LEU A 307 0.62 3.63 38.64
N THR A 308 1.20 4.37 39.58
CA THR A 308 2.65 4.38 39.81
C THR A 308 3.12 3.15 40.59
N ALA A 309 4.44 2.92 40.66
CA ALA A 309 5.05 1.83 41.43
C ALA A 309 4.71 1.90 42.91
N GLU A 310 4.51 3.11 43.43
CA GLU A 310 4.10 3.35 44.82
C GLU A 310 2.59 3.16 45.04
N GLY A 311 1.86 2.67 44.03
CA GLY A 311 0.42 2.43 44.09
C GLY A 311 -0.43 3.70 44.00
N ARG A 312 0.14 4.85 43.61
CA ARG A 312 -0.63 6.08 43.42
C ARG A 312 -1.37 6.06 42.10
N PHE A 313 -2.66 6.39 42.15
CA PHE A 313 -3.49 6.58 40.97
C PHE A 313 -3.52 8.06 40.57
N MET A 314 -3.21 8.35 39.32
CA MET A 314 -3.25 9.69 38.73
C MET A 314 -4.17 9.69 37.52
N ARG A 315 -5.04 10.71 37.41
CA ARG A 315 -5.77 10.99 36.18
C ARG A 315 -5.16 12.22 35.51
N LEU A 316 -4.57 12.03 34.34
CA LEU A 316 -3.95 13.07 33.53
C LEU A 316 -4.91 13.51 32.41
N PHE A 317 -4.87 14.80 32.11
CA PHE A 317 -5.46 15.39 30.91
C PHE A 317 -4.33 15.65 29.89
N LEU A 318 -4.63 15.55 28.60
CA LEU A 318 -3.63 15.64 27.51
C LEU A 318 -2.78 16.91 27.55
N TYR A 319 -1.57 16.80 26.97
CA TYR A 319 -0.49 17.80 26.99
C TYR A 319 0.24 18.00 28.33
N ARG A 320 0.11 17.06 29.28
CA ARG A 320 0.98 17.01 30.45
C ARG A 320 2.01 15.87 30.31
N THR A 321 3.28 16.22 30.23
CA THR A 321 4.40 15.28 30.43
C THR A 321 4.38 14.80 31.88
N ALA A 322 4.15 13.53 32.09
CA ALA A 322 4.32 12.92 33.39
C ALA A 322 4.50 11.43 33.18
N ILE A 323 5.71 10.92 33.39
CA ILE A 323 6.01 9.65 34.08
C ILE A 323 7.54 9.59 34.25
N ARG A 324 7.98 9.21 35.46
CA ARG A 324 9.33 8.70 35.75
C ARG A 324 9.12 7.38 36.49
N SER A 325 9.60 6.29 35.87
CA SER A 325 9.65 4.89 36.34
C SER A 325 8.35 4.18 36.72
N ALA A 326 8.22 2.93 36.21
CA ALA A 326 7.33 1.86 36.70
C ALA A 326 5.89 2.29 37.00
N SER A 327 5.12 2.61 35.96
CA SER A 327 3.69 2.91 36.09
C SER A 327 2.87 2.16 35.06
N VAL A 328 1.62 1.81 35.40
CA VAL A 328 0.62 1.18 34.52
C VAL A 328 -0.37 2.24 34.04
N PRO A 329 -0.15 2.87 32.88
CA PRO A 329 -1.16 3.68 32.23
C PRO A 329 -2.34 2.87 31.70
N ARG A 330 -3.56 3.35 31.93
CA ARG A 330 -4.83 2.88 31.36
C ARG A 330 -5.54 4.02 30.64
N LEU A 331 -5.98 3.74 29.42
CA LEU A 331 -6.74 4.70 28.60
C LEU A 331 -8.19 4.22 28.48
N PRO A 332 -9.14 4.75 29.28
CA PRO A 332 -10.55 4.37 29.16
C PRO A 332 -11.10 4.64 27.74
N ALA A 333 -12.11 3.84 27.39
CA ALA A 333 -12.88 3.99 26.15
C ALA A 333 -13.62 5.34 26.16
N CYS A 334 -13.56 6.07 25.04
CA CYS A 334 -14.25 7.34 24.88
C CYS A 334 -14.66 7.52 23.41
N ALA A 335 -15.67 8.34 23.13
CA ALA A 335 -16.33 8.49 21.83
C ALA A 335 -15.49 9.21 20.73
N ILE A 336 -14.16 9.26 20.85
CA ILE A 336 -13.26 9.98 19.93
C ILE A 336 -12.13 9.06 19.45
N ILE A 337 -11.77 9.21 18.17
CA ILE A 337 -11.40 8.08 17.30
C ILE A 337 -9.89 7.75 17.31
N TRP A 338 -8.94 8.70 17.48
CA TRP A 338 -7.48 8.42 17.32
C TRP A 338 -6.58 9.10 18.38
N ARG A 339 -5.54 8.39 18.87
CA ARG A 339 -4.59 8.85 19.91
C ARG A 339 -3.16 8.40 19.62
N PHE A 340 -2.15 9.12 20.14
CA PHE A 340 -0.74 8.77 19.96
C PHE A 340 0.00 8.68 21.29
N VAL A 341 0.81 7.63 21.45
CA VAL A 341 1.75 7.46 22.56
C VAL A 341 3.17 7.44 21.99
N ALA A 342 3.92 8.50 22.27
CA ALA A 342 5.36 8.55 22.02
C ALA A 342 6.11 8.25 23.31
N VAL A 343 7.21 7.53 23.16
CA VAL A 343 8.06 7.11 24.27
C VAL A 343 9.50 7.50 23.99
N SER A 344 10.16 8.05 25.01
CA SER A 344 11.60 8.22 25.04
C SER A 344 12.15 7.55 26.28
N PHE A 345 13.15 6.69 26.09
CA PHE A 345 13.89 6.06 27.18
C PHE A 345 15.09 6.94 27.49
N MET A 346 15.25 7.32 28.76
CA MET A 346 16.39 8.15 29.16
C MET A 346 17.66 7.28 29.15
N SER A 347 18.62 7.58 28.26
CA SER A 347 19.95 7.00 28.34
C SER A 347 20.56 7.37 29.69
N ARG A 348 21.02 6.37 30.46
CA ARG A 348 21.78 6.62 31.69
C ARG A 348 23.01 7.46 31.33
N CYS A 349 23.04 8.72 31.74
CA CYS A 349 24.32 9.43 31.82
C CYS A 349 25.19 8.63 32.78
N SER A 350 26.32 8.13 32.27
CA SER A 350 27.33 7.41 33.07
C SER A 350 27.96 8.33 34.10
#